data_AF-A0A654DF31-F1
#
_entry.id   AF-A0A654DF31-F1
#
_cell.length_a   1.000
_cell.length_b   1.000
_cell.length_c   1.000
_cell.angle_alpha   90.00
_cell.angle_beta   90.00
_cell.angle_gamma   90.00
#
_symmetry.space_group_name_H-M   'P 1'
#
loop_
_entity.id
_entity.type
_entity.pdbx_description
1 polymer ?
#
loop_
_entity_poly.entity_id
_entity_poly.type
_entity_poly.pdbx_seq_one_letter_code
_entity_poly.pdbx_strand_id
1 'polypeptide(L)' 'MDRSPIAAAHLVLAAATLAPECDDERDVADQFSFVIADFAMGLARIHHRARARL' A
#
# COMPACT_ATOMS: atom_id res chain seq x y z
N MET A 1 13.11 5.21 18.57
CA MET A 1 12.42 6.02 17.54
C MET A 1 11.25 5.19 17.05
N ASP A 2 10.04 5.45 17.53
CA ASP A 2 8.85 4.85 16.94
C ASP A 2 8.74 5.35 15.51
N ARG A 3 8.98 4.47 14.54
CA ARG A 3 8.76 4.80 13.13
C ARG A 3 7.27 5.11 12.98
N SER A 4 6.95 6.31 12.50
CA SER A 4 5.59 6.70 12.17
C SER A 4 4.94 5.57 11.34
N PRO A 5 3.79 5.02 11.76
CA PRO A 5 3.08 3.97 11.01
C PRO A 5 2.83 4.36 9.54
N ILE A 6 2.66 5.66 9.29
CA ILE A 6 2.52 6.22 7.94
C ILE A 6 3.81 6.07 7.15
N ALA A 7 4.97 6.36 7.74
CA ALA A 7 6.26 6.20 7.07
C ALA A 7 6.55 4.72 6.75
N ALA A 8 6.16 3.80 7.64
CA ALA A 8 6.26 2.37 7.38
C ALA A 8 5.40 1.93 6.18
N ALA A 9 4.15 2.41 6.09
CA ALA A 9 3.27 2.12 4.96
C ALA A 9 3.82 2.64 3.62
N HIS A 10 4.40 3.84 3.59
CA HIS A 10 5.04 4.38 2.39
C HIS A 10 6.26 3.56 1.94
N LEU A 11 7.06 3.07 2.90
CA LEU A 11 8.20 2.21 2.60
C LEU A 11 7.78 0.85 2.03
N VAL A 12 6.72 0.25 2.57
CA VAL A 12 6.15 -0.99 2.03
C VAL A 12 5.64 -0.78 0.60
N LEU A 13 4.94 0.32 0.35
CA LEU A 13 4.47 0.65 -1.00
C LEU A 13 5.64 0.85 -1.97
N ALA A 14 6.70 1.55 -1.56
CA ALA A 14 7.89 1.75 -2.38
C ALA A 14 8.62 0.42 -2.67
N ALA A 15 8.75 -0.45 -1.66
CA ALA A 15 9.35 -1.78 -1.84
C ALA A 15 8.54 -2.65 -2.81
N ALA A 16 7.20 -2.61 -2.74
CA ALA A 16 6.33 -3.34 -3.65
C ALA A 16 6.37 -2.86 -5.10
N THR A 17 6.91 -1.66 -5.37
CA THR A 17 7.13 -1.16 -6.74
C THR A 17 8.45 -1.62 -7.36
N LEU A 18 9.34 -2.24 -6.58
CA LEU A 18 10.53 -2.89 -7.14
C LEU A 18 10.07 -4.16 -7.86
N ALA A 19 10.52 -4.33 -9.11
CA ALA A 19 10.22 -5.54 -9.87
C ALA A 19 10.89 -6.73 -9.16
N PRO A 20 10.13 -7.79 -8.79
CA PRO A 20 10.72 -8.95 -8.13
C PRO A 20 11.75 -9.64 -9.03
N GLU A 21 12.94 -9.91 -8.51
CA GLU A 21 14.02 -10.56 -9.25
C GLU A 21 14.12 -12.07 -8.94
N CYS A 22 13.60 -12.52 -7.80
CA CYS A 22 13.56 -13.93 -7.40
C CYS A 22 12.16 -14.39 -6.95
N ASP A 23 11.99 -15.70 -6.75
CA ASP A 23 10.71 -16.29 -6.34
C ASP A 23 10.30 -15.86 -4.92
N ASP A 24 11.25 -15.78 -3.98
CA ASP A 24 10.99 -15.31 -2.61
C ASP A 24 10.47 -13.87 -2.57
N GLU A 25 11.01 -12.99 -3.44
CA GLU A 25 10.54 -11.61 -3.57
C GLU A 25 9.13 -11.53 -4.16
N ARG A 26 8.79 -12.42 -5.10
CA ARG A 26 7.43 -12.52 -5.66
C ARG A 26 6.43 -12.96 -4.60
N ASP A 27 6.78 -13.97 -3.79
CA ASP A 27 5.91 -14.47 -2.73
C ASP A 27 5.61 -13.38 -1.69
N VAL A 28 6.62 -12.58 -1.33
CA VAL A 28 6.42 -11.42 -0.45
C VAL A 28 5.55 -10.37 -1.14
N ALA A 29 5.83 -10.02 -2.40
CA ALA A 29 5.02 -9.04 -3.14
C ALA A 29 3.54 -9.45 -3.25
N ASP A 30 3.27 -10.73 -3.50
CA ASP A 30 1.91 -11.29 -3.57
C ASP A 30 1.18 -11.20 -2.22
N GLN A 31 1.86 -11.47 -1.10
CA GLN A 31 1.28 -11.29 0.23
C GLN A 31 0.89 -9.84 0.51
N PHE A 32 1.70 -8.89 0.07
CA PHE A 32 1.42 -7.47 0.26
C PHE A 32 0.41 -6.89 -0.76
N SER A 33 0.15 -7.59 -1.87
CA SER A 33 -0.77 -7.13 -2.93
C SER A 33 -2.17 -6.81 -2.39
N PHE A 34 -2.73 -7.68 -1.54
CA PHE A 34 -4.04 -7.50 -0.92
C PHE A 34 -4.07 -6.30 0.03
N VAL A 35 -3.01 -6.10 0.82
CA VAL A 35 -2.90 -4.96 1.75
C VAL A 35 -2.88 -3.64 0.99
N ILE A 36 -2.15 -3.58 -0.12
CA ILE A 36 -2.08 -2.41 -0.99
C ILE A 36 -3.43 -2.13 -1.65
N ALA A 37 -4.10 -3.18 -2.16
CA ALA A 37 -5.41 -3.07 -2.78
C ALA A 37 -6.48 -2.53 -1.80
N ASP A 38 -6.53 -3.07 -0.59
CA ASP A 38 -7.46 -2.62 0.46
C ASP A 38 -7.20 -1.17 0.89
N PHE A 39 -5.94 -0.80 1.03
CA PHE A 39 -5.53 0.58 1.30
C PHE A 39 -6.01 1.54 0.19
N ALA A 40 -5.75 1.20 -1.07
CA ALA A 40 -6.17 2.00 -2.22
C ALA A 40 -7.71 2.14 -2.28
N MET A 41 -8.46 1.07 -2.04
CA MET A 41 -9.92 1.10 -1.94
C MET A 41 -10.42 1.96 -0.78
N GLY A 42 -9.77 1.90 0.38
CA GLY A 42 -10.05 2.78 1.52
C GLY A 42 -9.90 4.25 1.15
N LEU A 43 -8.78 4.59 0.53
CA LEU A 43 -8.46 5.95 0.11
C LEU A 43 -9.46 6.46 -0.95
N ALA A 44 -9.80 5.64 -1.95
CA ALA A 44 -10.79 5.98 -2.97
C ALA A 44 -12.16 6.30 -2.36
N ARG A 45 -12.61 5.50 -1.38
CA ARG A 45 -13.87 5.74 -0.65
C ARG A 45 -13.85 7.06 0.11
N ILE A 46 -12.73 7.38 0.77
CA ILE A 46 -12.57 8.65 1.49
C ILE A 46 -12.63 9.83 0.52
N HIS A 47 -11.87 9.77 -0.59
CA HIS A 47 -11.88 10.81 -1.61
C HIS A 47 -13.25 11.01 -2.23
N HIS A 48 -13.97 9.93 -2.54
CA HIS A 48 -15.33 10.04 -3.07
C HIS A 48 -16.26 10.73 -2.07
N ARG A 49 -16.19 10.38 -0.77
CA ARG A 49 -17.00 11.04 0.26
C ARG A 49 -16.63 12.52 0.42
N ALA A 50 -15.35 12.87 0.36
CA ALA A 50 -14.90 14.25 0.42
C ALA A 50 -15.41 15.06 -0.77
N ARG A 51 -15.35 14.50 -2.00
CA ARG A 51 -15.86 15.15 -3.22
C ARG A 51 -17.38 15.29 -3.26
N ALA A 52 -18.12 14.37 -2.65
CA ALA A 52 -19.58 14.46 -2.57
C ALA A 52 -20.08 15.47 -1.50
N ARG A 53 -19.18 15.97 -0.64
CA ARG A 53 -19.47 17.00 0.36
C ARG A 53 -19.10 18.42 -0.11
N LEU A 54 -18.50 18.54 -1.30
CA LEU A 54 -18.17 19.78 -1.99
C LEU A 54 -19.22 20.04 -3.07
#